data_AF-A0A3R7H2Q6-F1
#
_entry.id   AF-A0A3R7H2Q6-F1
#
_cell.length_a   1.000
_cell.length_b   1.000
_cell.length_c   1.000
_cell.angle_alpha   90.00
_cell.angle_beta   90.00
_cell.angle_gamma   90.00
#
_symmetry.space_group_name_H-M   'P 1'
#
loop_
_entity.id
_entity.type
_entity.pdbx_description
1 polymer ?
#
loop_
_entity_poly.entity_id
_entity_poly.type
_entity_poly.pdbx_seq_one_letter_code
_entity_poly.pdbx_strand_id
1 'polypeptide(L)'
;MPFLHVTLHSAADLPSSDFSIVGGKSDPYVIFKLGSTKHRSPCIKNNLNPVWSPPEEYVFEVPDAASAVLNVEVYDLDTLNPDDLLATLVVPVAKFADEMDVSTLENYPLSVDSEFSSQKRHSTLHLEVCLKQMDDQEKRLFVWENESWSMGSGWKPTNTKERHQWSSYDDSATSKTFRLVVRKVVYWALDSYQTNILLCTSSDVGEHIST
;
A
#
# COMPACT_ATOMS: atom_id res chain seq x y z
N MET A 1 -8.94 -16.46 1.51
CA MET A 1 -9.08 -15.59 0.31
C MET A 1 -7.69 -15.09 -0.04
N PRO A 2 -7.23 -15.19 -1.29
CA PRO A 2 -5.90 -14.72 -1.64
C PRO A 2 -5.80 -13.19 -1.63
N PHE A 3 -4.57 -12.69 -1.49
CA PHE A 3 -4.22 -11.28 -1.56
C PHE A 3 -3.23 -11.03 -2.69
N LEU A 4 -3.45 -9.96 -3.44
CA LEU A 4 -2.49 -9.49 -4.42
C LEU A 4 -1.61 -8.43 -3.77
N HIS A 5 -0.33 -8.74 -3.61
CA HIS A 5 0.71 -7.78 -3.25
C HIS A 5 1.26 -7.16 -4.52
N VAL A 6 1.29 -5.83 -4.58
CA VAL A 6 1.82 -5.04 -5.69
C VAL A 6 2.85 -4.08 -5.12
N THR A 7 4.10 -4.21 -5.54
CA THR A 7 5.19 -3.30 -5.19
C THR A 7 5.52 -2.43 -6.39
N LEU A 8 5.45 -1.11 -6.23
CA LEU A 8 5.78 -0.12 -7.24
C LEU A 8 7.24 0.32 -7.08
N HIS A 9 8.06 0.06 -8.10
CA HIS A 9 9.48 0.44 -8.10
C HIS A 9 9.75 1.71 -8.90
N SER A 10 9.36 1.72 -10.17
CA SER A 10 9.71 2.82 -11.07
C SER A 10 8.85 2.83 -12.34
N ALA A 11 8.80 3.97 -13.02
CA ALA A 11 8.31 4.05 -14.40
C ALA A 11 9.42 4.62 -15.29
N ALA A 12 9.33 4.38 -16.59
CA ALA A 12 10.29 4.87 -17.56
C ALA A 12 9.60 5.39 -18.83
N ASP A 13 10.24 6.37 -19.46
CA ASP A 13 9.81 7.03 -20.70
C ASP A 13 8.34 7.48 -20.70
N LEU A 14 7.88 8.08 -19.59
CA LEU A 14 6.51 8.63 -19.52
C LEU A 14 6.34 9.83 -20.47
N PRO A 15 5.13 10.06 -21.00
CA PRO A 15 4.83 11.27 -21.75
C PRO A 15 4.94 12.52 -20.88
N SER A 16 5.20 13.66 -21.53
CA SER A 16 5.26 14.96 -20.87
C SER A 16 3.98 15.73 -21.18
N SER A 17 3.19 16.10 -20.17
CA SER A 17 1.97 16.90 -20.37
C SER A 17 2.25 18.42 -20.44
N ASP A 18 3.23 18.89 -19.68
CA ASP A 18 3.53 20.31 -19.42
C ASP A 18 4.21 21.11 -20.56
N PHE A 19 3.71 20.97 -21.79
CA PHE A 19 4.27 21.67 -22.97
C PHE A 19 3.89 23.15 -23.07
N SER A 20 2.95 23.66 -22.27
CA SER A 20 2.22 24.88 -22.64
C SER A 20 2.81 26.21 -22.20
N ILE A 21 3.63 26.36 -21.15
CA ILE A 21 4.14 27.71 -20.79
C ILE A 21 5.60 27.75 -20.29
N VAL A 22 6.13 26.71 -19.61
CA VAL A 22 7.50 26.72 -19.07
C VAL A 22 8.16 25.34 -19.12
N GLY A 23 8.20 24.67 -20.27
CA GLY A 23 9.06 23.49 -20.51
C GLY A 23 9.18 22.47 -19.36
N GLY A 24 8.06 22.15 -18.69
CA GLY A 24 8.02 21.29 -17.51
C GLY A 24 7.95 19.82 -17.92
N LYS A 25 8.52 18.94 -17.10
CA LYS A 25 8.22 17.50 -17.20
C LYS A 25 7.04 17.19 -16.29
N SER A 26 6.35 16.11 -16.61
CA SER A 26 5.27 15.60 -15.78
C SER A 26 5.69 15.31 -14.33
N ASP A 27 4.72 15.43 -13.45
CA ASP A 27 4.67 15.08 -12.04
C ASP A 27 3.88 13.75 -11.87
N PRO A 28 4.44 12.59 -12.29
CA PRO A 28 3.67 11.35 -12.35
C PRO A 28 3.31 10.76 -10.98
N TYR A 29 2.12 10.17 -10.91
CA TYR A 29 1.69 9.25 -9.87
C TYR A 29 0.86 8.10 -10.46
N VAL A 30 0.72 7.00 -9.72
CA VAL A 30 0.05 5.78 -10.17
C VAL A 30 -1.18 5.51 -9.31
N ILE A 31 -2.27 5.12 -9.97
CA ILE A 31 -3.49 4.62 -9.34
C ILE A 31 -3.62 3.13 -9.66
N PHE A 32 -3.80 2.32 -8.63
CA PHE A 32 -4.08 0.90 -8.75
C PHE A 32 -5.54 0.64 -8.36
N LYS A 33 -6.28 -0.09 -9.19
CA LYS A 33 -7.70 -0.44 -8.97
C LYS A 33 -7.92 -1.94 -9.16
N LEU A 34 -8.50 -2.58 -8.16
CA LEU A 34 -8.94 -3.98 -8.23
C LEU A 34 -10.31 -4.09 -7.54
N GLY A 35 -11.34 -4.39 -8.33
CA GLY A 35 -12.73 -4.38 -7.84
C GLY A 35 -13.13 -2.99 -7.31
N SER A 36 -13.54 -2.93 -6.06
CA SER A 36 -13.90 -1.69 -5.35
C SER A 36 -12.70 -1.00 -4.67
N THR A 37 -11.55 -1.66 -4.58
CA THR A 37 -10.38 -1.16 -3.87
C THR A 37 -9.52 -0.32 -4.80
N LYS A 38 -9.13 0.87 -4.33
CA LYS A 38 -8.30 1.82 -5.06
C LYS A 38 -7.17 2.32 -4.15
N HIS A 39 -5.94 2.22 -4.64
CA HIS A 39 -4.74 2.80 -4.01
C HIS A 39 -4.12 3.84 -4.93
N ARG A 40 -3.48 4.86 -4.34
CA ARG A 40 -2.79 5.94 -5.06
C ARG A 40 -1.38 6.10 -4.52
N SER A 41 -0.39 6.17 -5.41
CA SER A 41 1.00 6.38 -5.02
C SER A 41 1.32 7.84 -4.68
N PRO A 42 2.44 8.09 -4.00
CA PRO A 42 3.05 9.41 -3.96
C PRO A 42 3.38 9.88 -5.39
N CYS A 43 3.28 11.20 -5.57
CA CYS A 43 3.65 11.88 -6.79
C CYS A 43 5.15 12.22 -6.77
N ILE A 44 5.87 11.95 -7.85
CA ILE A 44 7.27 12.35 -8.03
C ILE A 44 7.32 13.48 -9.04
N LYS A 45 7.81 14.65 -8.61
CA LYS A 45 7.74 15.86 -9.44
C LYS A 45 8.81 15.92 -10.52
N ASN A 46 8.46 16.49 -11.67
CA ASN A 46 9.31 16.87 -12.79
C ASN A 46 10.22 15.73 -13.23
N ASN A 47 9.65 14.53 -13.37
CA ASN A 47 10.41 13.33 -13.68
C ASN A 47 9.62 12.32 -14.53
N LEU A 48 10.02 12.17 -15.79
CA LEU A 48 9.45 11.19 -16.72
C LEU A 48 9.92 9.74 -16.45
N ASN A 49 10.88 9.57 -15.53
CA ASN A 49 11.40 8.28 -15.11
C ASN A 49 11.38 8.20 -13.57
N PRO A 50 10.19 8.26 -12.94
CA PRO A 50 10.05 8.27 -11.50
C PRO A 50 10.57 6.95 -10.91
N VAL A 51 11.26 7.05 -9.77
CA VAL A 51 11.70 5.91 -8.97
C VAL A 51 11.20 6.12 -7.54
N TRP A 52 10.36 5.21 -7.06
CA TRP A 52 9.86 5.21 -5.69
C TRP A 52 10.88 4.49 -4.81
N SER A 53 11.50 5.25 -3.90
CA SER A 53 12.54 4.77 -3.00
C SER A 53 12.26 5.24 -1.57
N PRO A 54 11.87 4.34 -0.64
CA PRO A 54 11.69 2.90 -0.85
C PRO A 54 10.55 2.59 -1.84
N PRO A 55 10.52 1.37 -2.42
CA PRO A 55 9.38 0.93 -3.22
C PRO A 55 8.07 0.99 -2.42
N GLU A 56 6.98 1.32 -3.09
CA GLU A 56 5.68 1.46 -2.44
C GLU A 56 4.89 0.15 -2.53
N GLU A 57 4.35 -0.32 -1.42
CA GLU A 57 3.63 -1.61 -1.34
C GLU A 57 2.12 -1.40 -1.20
N TYR A 58 1.35 -2.15 -1.98
CA TYR A 58 -0.10 -2.14 -1.95
C TYR A 58 -0.64 -3.56 -1.88
N VAL A 59 -1.71 -3.74 -1.11
CA VAL A 59 -2.36 -5.05 -0.91
C VAL A 59 -3.83 -4.95 -1.31
N PHE A 60 -4.28 -5.94 -2.08
CA PHE A 60 -5.67 -6.08 -2.52
C PHE A 60 -6.23 -7.43 -2.13
N GLU A 61 -7.47 -7.45 -1.64
CA GLU A 61 -8.25 -8.68 -1.51
C GLU A 61 -8.67 -9.17 -2.90
N VAL A 62 -8.48 -10.46 -3.17
CA VAL A 62 -8.86 -11.08 -4.45
C VAL A 62 -9.89 -12.17 -4.17
N PRO A 63 -11.20 -11.87 -4.31
CA PRO A 63 -12.25 -12.87 -4.07
C PRO A 63 -12.22 -14.01 -5.09
N ASP A 64 -11.93 -13.67 -6.35
CA ASP A 64 -11.84 -14.62 -7.45
C ASP A 64 -10.68 -14.24 -8.38
N ALA A 65 -9.58 -14.96 -8.29
CA ALA A 65 -8.38 -14.72 -9.09
C ALA A 65 -8.60 -14.97 -10.59
N ALA A 66 -9.57 -15.81 -10.97
CA ALA A 66 -9.83 -16.12 -12.38
C ALA A 66 -10.48 -14.95 -13.13
N SER A 67 -11.30 -14.16 -12.44
CA SER A 67 -12.01 -13.01 -13.02
C SER A 67 -11.40 -11.65 -12.64
N ALA A 68 -10.53 -11.61 -11.62
CA ALA A 68 -9.95 -10.36 -11.13
C ALA A 68 -8.94 -9.76 -12.12
N VAL A 69 -9.01 -8.43 -12.24
CA VAL A 69 -8.14 -7.63 -13.11
C VAL A 69 -7.63 -6.43 -12.31
N LEU A 70 -6.32 -6.27 -12.26
CA LEU A 70 -5.66 -5.09 -11.74
C LEU A 70 -5.58 -4.04 -12.86
N ASN A 71 -6.31 -2.94 -12.70
CA ASN A 71 -6.20 -1.78 -13.57
C ASN A 71 -5.22 -0.79 -12.96
N VAL A 72 -4.27 -0.34 -13.77
CA VAL A 72 -3.24 0.61 -13.38
C VAL A 72 -3.35 1.82 -14.29
N GLU A 73 -3.40 3.00 -13.70
CA GLU A 73 -3.52 4.27 -14.41
C GLU A 73 -2.40 5.19 -13.93
N VAL A 74 -1.64 5.77 -14.86
CA VAL A 74 -0.57 6.71 -14.57
C VAL A 74 -1.07 8.10 -14.94
N TYR A 75 -1.01 9.02 -13.99
CA TYR A 75 -1.51 10.39 -14.13
C TYR A 75 -0.39 11.40 -13.95
N ASP A 76 -0.54 12.56 -14.56
CA ASP A 76 0.23 13.78 -14.29
C ASP A 76 -0.51 14.62 -13.24
N LEU A 77 0.17 15.03 -12.17
CA LEU A 77 -0.46 15.86 -11.14
C LEU A 77 -0.42 17.34 -11.52
N ASP A 78 -1.57 17.93 -11.77
CA ASP A 78 -1.70 19.34 -12.11
C ASP A 78 -2.20 20.18 -10.94
N THR A 79 -1.58 21.35 -10.74
CA THR A 79 -1.95 22.22 -9.60
C THR A 79 -3.18 23.08 -9.89
N LEU A 80 -3.46 23.37 -11.17
CA LEU A 80 -4.51 24.32 -11.59
C LEU A 80 -5.55 23.70 -12.52
N ASN A 81 -5.21 22.58 -13.17
CA ASN A 81 -6.08 21.87 -14.11
C ASN A 81 -6.41 20.47 -13.54
N PRO A 82 -7.41 19.77 -14.10
CA PRO A 82 -7.58 18.34 -13.85
C PRO A 82 -6.31 17.57 -14.24
N ASP A 83 -5.96 16.56 -13.45
CA ASP A 83 -4.84 15.66 -13.72
C ASP A 83 -5.00 14.92 -15.06
N ASP A 84 -3.97 14.97 -15.89
CA ASP A 84 -3.97 14.31 -17.20
C ASP A 84 -3.65 12.81 -17.10
N LEU A 85 -4.42 11.97 -17.79
CA LEU A 85 -4.14 10.54 -17.87
C LEU A 85 -3.00 10.29 -18.87
N LEU A 86 -1.84 9.90 -18.38
CA LEU A 86 -0.66 9.67 -19.23
C LEU A 86 -0.72 8.31 -19.93
N ALA A 87 -1.03 7.25 -19.18
CA ALA A 87 -1.04 5.89 -19.69
C ALA A 87 -1.82 4.92 -18.79
N THR A 88 -2.19 3.76 -19.35
CA THR A 88 -2.91 2.70 -18.64
C THR A 88 -2.23 1.34 -18.80
N LEU A 89 -2.47 0.44 -17.85
CA LEU A 89 -2.04 -0.95 -17.89
C LEU A 89 -3.12 -1.83 -17.26
N VAL A 90 -3.36 -2.98 -17.89
CA VAL A 90 -4.34 -3.97 -17.43
C VAL A 90 -3.61 -5.28 -17.20
N VAL A 91 -3.63 -5.77 -15.96
CA VAL A 91 -2.97 -7.03 -15.57
C VAL A 91 -4.03 -8.01 -15.05
N PRO A 92 -4.33 -9.09 -15.80
CA PRO A 92 -5.17 -10.17 -15.29
C PRO A 92 -4.50 -10.87 -14.11
N VAL A 93 -5.21 -11.00 -12.99
CA VAL A 93 -4.67 -11.64 -11.77
C VAL A 93 -4.47 -13.14 -11.96
N ALA A 94 -5.25 -13.75 -12.85
CA ALA A 94 -5.12 -15.16 -13.24
C ALA A 94 -3.70 -15.54 -13.71
N LYS A 95 -2.90 -14.59 -14.22
CA LYS A 95 -1.48 -14.81 -14.58
C LYS A 95 -0.66 -15.35 -13.41
N PHE A 96 -1.02 -14.98 -12.18
CA PHE A 96 -0.29 -15.34 -10.96
C PHE A 96 -0.96 -16.49 -10.18
N ALA A 97 -2.05 -17.06 -10.70
CA ALA A 97 -2.81 -18.10 -10.00
C ALA A 97 -2.07 -19.45 -9.94
N ASP A 98 -1.26 -19.76 -10.96
CA ASP A 98 -0.49 -21.01 -11.03
C ASP A 98 0.81 -20.93 -10.21
N GLU A 99 1.32 -19.72 -9.96
CA GLU A 99 2.58 -19.44 -9.26
C GLU A 99 2.35 -18.59 -8.00
N MET A 100 1.51 -19.09 -7.10
CA MET A 100 1.25 -18.41 -5.82
C MET A 100 2.50 -18.33 -4.94
N ASP A 101 2.56 -17.29 -4.10
CA ASP A 101 3.67 -16.97 -3.19
C ASP A 101 5.04 -16.74 -3.86
N VAL A 102 5.06 -16.68 -5.19
CA VAL A 102 6.22 -16.27 -5.98
C VAL A 102 6.04 -14.81 -6.37
N SER A 103 7.06 -13.98 -6.11
CA SER A 103 7.05 -12.59 -6.55
C SER A 103 7.70 -12.45 -7.92
N THR A 104 6.99 -11.79 -8.84
CA THR A 104 7.48 -11.55 -10.20
C THR A 104 7.73 -10.06 -10.38
N LEU A 105 9.01 -9.67 -10.45
CA LEU A 105 9.44 -8.32 -10.81
C LEU A 105 9.58 -8.21 -12.33
N GLU A 106 8.71 -7.43 -12.95
CA GLU A 106 8.63 -7.31 -14.42
C GLU A 106 8.45 -5.86 -14.88
N ASN A 107 8.92 -5.58 -16.10
CA ASN A 107 8.65 -4.32 -16.79
C ASN A 107 7.40 -4.47 -17.67
N TYR A 108 6.31 -3.84 -17.24
CA TYR A 108 5.04 -3.84 -17.93
C TYR A 108 4.97 -2.70 -18.94
N PRO A 109 4.69 -2.97 -20.23
CA PRO A 109 4.47 -1.92 -21.21
C PRO A 109 3.15 -1.19 -20.91
N LEU A 110 3.17 0.14 -20.96
CA LEU A 110 2.01 0.98 -20.75
C LEU A 110 1.33 1.32 -22.08
N SER A 111 0.00 1.34 -22.09
CA SER A 111 -0.79 1.90 -23.18
C SER A 111 -0.90 3.40 -22.98
N VAL A 112 -0.04 4.15 -23.68
CA VAL A 112 -0.03 5.63 -23.67
C VAL A 112 -1.38 6.18 -24.14
N ASP A 113 -1.89 7.21 -23.47
CA ASP A 113 -3.16 7.82 -23.83
C ASP A 113 -3.11 8.44 -25.25
N SER A 114 -4.26 8.46 -25.91
CA SER A 114 -4.44 9.06 -27.22
C SER A 114 -3.96 10.50 -27.32
N GLU A 115 -4.10 11.28 -26.25
CA GLU A 115 -3.65 12.67 -26.16
C GLU A 115 -2.12 12.80 -26.32
N PHE A 116 -1.37 11.79 -25.85
CA PHE A 116 0.08 11.77 -25.89
C PHE A 116 0.67 10.84 -26.96
N SER A 117 -0.18 10.19 -27.76
CA SER A 117 0.22 9.24 -28.82
C SER A 117 1.22 9.82 -29.83
N SER A 118 1.15 11.14 -30.08
CA SER A 118 2.06 11.85 -30.98
C SER A 118 3.53 11.85 -30.51
N GLN A 119 3.76 11.71 -29.20
CA GLN A 119 5.11 11.68 -28.61
C GLN A 119 5.84 10.36 -28.88
N LYS A 120 5.13 9.30 -29.34
CA LYS A 120 5.69 7.97 -29.67
C LYS A 120 6.55 7.39 -28.55
N ARG A 121 6.08 7.51 -27.31
CA ARG A 121 6.77 7.01 -26.12
C ARG A 121 6.61 5.50 -25.98
N HIS A 122 7.63 4.85 -25.46
CA HIS A 122 7.64 3.43 -25.11
C HIS A 122 7.58 3.27 -23.60
N SER A 123 6.55 3.88 -23.00
CA SER A 123 6.43 3.97 -21.55
C SER A 123 6.30 2.59 -20.90
N THR A 124 7.04 2.37 -19.82
CA THR A 124 7.00 1.11 -19.06
C THR A 124 6.87 1.36 -17.57
N LEU A 125 6.24 0.41 -16.85
CA LEU A 125 6.09 0.43 -15.41
C LEU A 125 6.71 -0.83 -14.80
N HIS A 126 7.64 -0.65 -13.87
CA HIS A 126 8.36 -1.72 -13.19
C HIS A 126 7.63 -2.05 -11.89
N LEU A 127 6.98 -3.20 -11.86
CA LEU A 127 6.18 -3.68 -10.73
C LEU A 127 6.66 -5.06 -10.29
N GLU A 128 6.69 -5.28 -8.98
CA GLU A 128 6.70 -6.60 -8.41
C GLU A 128 5.26 -6.99 -8.07
N VAL A 129 4.82 -8.16 -8.50
CA VAL A 129 3.47 -8.66 -8.21
C VAL A 129 3.57 -10.06 -7.63
N CYS A 130 2.80 -10.33 -6.56
CA CYS A 130 2.74 -11.62 -5.91
C CYS A 130 1.31 -11.91 -5.46
N LEU A 131 0.75 -13.04 -5.91
CA LEU A 131 -0.53 -13.53 -5.40
C LEU A 131 -0.25 -14.48 -4.24
N LYS A 132 -0.63 -14.08 -3.03
CA LYS A 132 -0.42 -14.86 -1.82
C LYS A 132 -1.71 -15.50 -1.34
N GLN A 133 -1.62 -16.71 -0.81
CA GLN A 133 -2.72 -17.23 -0.02
C GLN A 133 -2.74 -16.50 1.32
N MET A 134 -3.92 -16.19 1.86
CA MET A 134 -3.99 -15.78 3.25
C MET A 134 -3.49 -16.94 4.10
N ASP A 135 -2.29 -16.82 4.64
CA ASP A 135 -1.90 -17.61 5.80
C ASP A 135 -2.62 -16.99 7.00
N ASP A 136 -3.38 -17.81 7.73
CA ASP A 136 -4.08 -17.40 8.95
C ASP A 136 -3.10 -16.83 10.01
N GLN A 137 -1.78 -16.97 9.80
CA GLN A 137 -0.72 -16.50 10.68
C GLN A 137 -0.22 -15.05 10.44
N GLU A 138 -0.55 -14.39 9.31
CA GLU A 138 0.11 -13.11 8.94
C GLU A 138 -0.71 -11.82 9.11
N LYS A 139 -1.88 -11.84 9.76
CA LYS A 139 -2.51 -10.59 10.23
C LYS A 139 -1.83 -10.09 11.52
N ARG A 140 -0.60 -9.58 11.42
CA ARG A 140 0.11 -8.97 12.55
C ARG A 140 -0.24 -7.49 12.68
N LEU A 141 -1.07 -7.17 13.68
CA LEU A 141 -1.24 -5.80 14.15
C LEU A 141 -0.15 -5.47 15.19
N PHE A 142 0.69 -4.48 14.90
CA PHE A 142 1.65 -3.96 15.88
C PHE A 142 1.00 -2.85 16.70
N VAL A 143 0.63 -3.18 17.94
CA VAL A 143 0.11 -2.24 18.94
C VAL A 143 1.04 -2.26 20.15
N TRP A 144 1.42 -1.10 20.64
CA TRP A 144 2.31 -0.95 21.78
C TRP A 144 1.53 -0.64 23.07
N GLU A 145 1.92 -1.27 24.17
CA GLU A 145 1.51 -0.87 25.52
C GLU A 145 2.53 0.13 26.09
N ASN A 146 2.05 1.32 26.47
CA ASN A 146 2.86 2.44 26.94
C ASN A 146 2.93 2.51 28.48
N GLU A 147 3.01 1.36 29.15
CA GLU A 147 3.18 1.27 30.60
C GLU A 147 4.43 0.44 30.96
N SER A 148 5.12 0.84 32.02
CA SER A 148 6.21 0.09 32.63
C SER A 148 5.82 -0.36 34.03
N TRP A 149 6.14 -1.61 34.34
CA TRP A 149 5.94 -2.14 35.67
C TRP A 149 7.12 -1.80 36.58
N SER A 150 6.82 -1.39 37.82
CA SER A 150 7.81 -1.18 38.88
C SER A 150 7.44 -1.95 40.15
N MET A 151 8.40 -2.69 40.70
CA MET A 151 8.21 -3.47 41.93
C MET A 151 7.74 -2.57 43.08
N GLY A 152 6.61 -2.92 43.71
CA GLY A 152 6.01 -2.16 44.81
C GLY A 152 5.15 -0.96 44.40
N SER A 153 5.18 -0.53 43.14
CA SER A 153 4.37 0.60 42.64
C SER A 153 3.37 0.22 41.54
N GLY A 154 3.42 -1.02 41.03
CA GLY A 154 2.56 -1.49 39.95
C GLY A 154 2.91 -0.87 38.60
N TRP A 155 1.97 -0.95 37.66
CA TRP A 155 2.08 -0.39 36.33
C TRP A 155 2.02 1.14 36.34
N LYS A 156 2.89 1.79 35.56
CA LYS A 156 2.96 3.25 35.40
C LYS A 156 3.17 3.62 33.93
N PRO A 157 2.53 4.67 33.42
CA PRO A 157 2.77 5.14 32.05
C PRO A 157 4.25 5.50 31.80
N THR A 158 4.82 5.08 30.67
CA THR A 158 6.22 5.32 30.30
C THR A 158 6.49 6.72 29.74
N ASN A 159 5.48 7.51 29.38
CA ASN A 159 5.70 8.86 28.86
C ASN A 159 4.69 9.92 29.33
N THR A 160 5.20 11.15 29.47
CA THR A 160 4.56 12.36 29.97
C THR A 160 3.52 12.92 29.00
N LYS A 161 2.26 13.04 29.44
CA LYS A 161 1.15 13.85 28.90
C LYS A 161 0.71 13.69 27.43
N GLU A 162 1.48 13.05 26.56
CA GLU A 162 1.22 13.05 25.11
C GLU A 162 0.63 11.73 24.57
N ARG A 163 0.78 10.60 25.29
CA ARG A 163 0.34 9.27 24.81
C ARG A 163 -0.58 8.57 25.80
N HIS A 164 -1.63 7.91 25.30
CA HIS A 164 -2.51 7.06 26.09
C HIS A 164 -1.95 5.62 26.15
N GLN A 165 -2.49 4.79 27.04
CA GLN A 165 -1.98 3.45 27.37
C GLN A 165 -1.68 2.56 26.15
N TRP A 166 -2.48 2.67 25.09
CA TRP A 166 -2.29 1.93 23.84
C TRP A 166 -2.02 2.91 22.69
N SER A 167 -1.10 2.55 21.79
CA SER A 167 -0.88 3.29 20.54
C SER A 167 -0.60 2.36 19.35
N SER A 168 -0.98 2.83 18.15
CA SER A 168 -0.52 2.24 16.89
C SER A 168 0.98 2.44 16.72
N TYR A 169 1.62 1.60 15.89
CA TYR A 169 3.06 1.70 15.61
C TYR A 169 3.50 3.09 15.10
N ASP A 170 2.65 3.73 14.29
CA ASP A 170 2.87 5.04 13.69
C ASP A 170 2.35 6.21 14.55
N ASP A 171 1.88 5.94 15.77
CA ASP A 171 1.25 6.88 16.70
C ASP A 171 0.00 7.64 16.17
N SER A 172 -0.52 7.27 14.99
CA SER A 172 -1.71 7.91 14.40
C SER A 172 -2.99 7.65 15.21
N ALA A 173 -3.01 6.58 16.01
CA ALA A 173 -4.09 6.26 16.93
C ALA A 173 -3.56 5.97 18.34
N THR A 174 -4.08 6.72 19.32
CA THR A 174 -3.84 6.45 20.75
C THR A 174 -5.16 6.34 21.52
N SER A 175 -5.22 5.45 22.51
CA SER A 175 -6.38 5.31 23.38
C SER A 175 -6.04 4.67 24.72
N LYS A 176 -6.89 4.89 25.73
CA LYS A 176 -6.83 4.16 27.01
C LYS A 176 -7.33 2.71 26.89
N THR A 177 -7.98 2.36 25.78
CA THR A 177 -8.54 1.03 25.58
C THR A 177 -8.01 0.43 24.30
N PHE A 178 -7.39 -0.75 24.42
CA PHE A 178 -6.87 -1.52 23.29
C PHE A 178 -7.84 -1.58 22.11
N ARG A 179 -9.10 -1.95 22.37
CA ARG A 179 -10.15 -2.07 21.34
C ARG A 179 -10.37 -0.81 20.50
N LEU A 180 -10.10 0.38 21.06
CA LEU A 180 -10.30 1.64 20.33
C LEU A 180 -9.10 1.96 19.43
N VAL A 181 -7.88 1.59 19.84
CA VAL A 181 -6.69 1.66 18.97
C VAL A 181 -6.83 0.65 17.85
N VAL A 182 -7.15 -0.59 18.18
CA VAL A 182 -7.40 -1.64 17.19
C VAL A 182 -8.50 -1.22 16.23
N ARG A 183 -9.66 -0.76 16.67
CA ARG A 183 -10.70 -0.29 15.72
C ARG A 183 -10.18 0.78 14.77
N LYS A 184 -9.46 1.78 15.27
CA LYS A 184 -8.86 2.83 14.41
C LYS A 184 -7.82 2.28 13.44
N VAL A 185 -7.03 1.29 13.86
CA VAL A 185 -6.01 0.62 13.04
C VAL A 185 -6.61 -0.43 12.10
N VAL A 186 -7.81 -0.93 12.38
CA VAL A 186 -8.46 -2.01 11.62
C VAL A 186 -9.64 -1.49 10.77
N TYR A 187 -9.95 -0.19 10.77
CA TYR A 187 -10.93 0.37 9.81
C TYR A 187 -10.45 0.30 8.34
N TRP A 188 -9.17 -0.03 8.08
CA TRP A 188 -8.69 -0.39 6.74
C TRP A 188 -8.78 -1.89 6.43
N ALA A 189 -9.19 -2.73 7.39
CA ALA A 189 -9.15 -4.19 7.31
C ALA A 189 -10.44 -4.91 7.80
N LEU A 190 -11.51 -4.17 8.10
CA LEU A 190 -12.77 -4.69 8.68
C LEU A 190 -14.00 -4.43 7.79
N ASP A 191 -13.94 -4.79 6.52
CA ASP A 191 -15.19 -5.11 5.79
C ASP A 191 -15.49 -6.61 5.75
N SER A 192 -14.63 -7.48 6.31
CA SER A 192 -14.87 -8.94 6.28
C SER A 192 -14.26 -9.71 7.47
N TYR A 193 -15.04 -9.86 8.55
CA TYR A 193 -14.92 -10.90 9.61
C TYR A 193 -13.67 -10.97 10.53
N GLN A 194 -13.81 -11.78 11.59
CA GLN A 194 -13.11 -11.77 12.88
C GLN A 194 -11.57 -11.83 12.80
N THR A 195 -10.91 -10.87 13.45
CA THR A 195 -9.45 -10.77 13.56
C THR A 195 -8.98 -11.47 14.85
N ASN A 196 -8.06 -12.43 14.75
CA ASN A 196 -7.23 -12.85 15.88
C ASN A 196 -6.10 -11.84 16.04
N ILE A 197 -5.90 -11.34 17.27
CA ILE A 197 -4.91 -10.30 17.54
C ILE A 197 -3.82 -10.87 18.44
N LEU A 198 -2.59 -10.96 17.92
CA LEU A 198 -1.40 -11.26 18.72
C LEU A 198 -0.90 -9.97 19.40
N LEU A 199 -0.77 -10.01 20.72
CA LEU A 199 -0.14 -8.96 21.52
C LEU A 199 1.35 -9.31 21.69
N CYS A 200 2.26 -8.53 21.11
CA CYS A 200 3.66 -8.57 21.50
C CYS A 200 3.88 -7.59 22.66
N THR A 201 4.08 -8.10 23.86
CA THR A 201 4.61 -7.31 24.98
C THR A 201 6.13 -7.25 24.86
N SER A 202 6.76 -6.09 25.11
CA SER A 202 8.22 -5.93 25.02
C SER A 202 8.98 -6.55 26.21
N SER A 203 8.60 -7.75 26.60
CA SER A 203 9.38 -8.60 27.49
C SER A 203 9.47 -9.95 26.81
N ASP A 204 10.64 -10.25 26.25
CA ASP A 204 11.02 -11.61 25.87
C ASP A 204 10.95 -12.51 27.11
N VAL A 205 9.78 -13.07 27.36
CA VAL A 205 9.58 -14.35 28.05
C VAL A 205 8.31 -14.94 27.45
N GLY A 206 8.45 -15.95 26.61
CA GLY A 206 7.33 -16.58 25.94
C GLY A 206 6.34 -17.22 26.91
N GLU A 207 5.06 -16.97 26.70
CA GLU A 207 3.98 -17.86 27.12
C GLU A 207 2.99 -18.02 25.97
N HIS A 208 2.86 -19.25 25.49
CA HIS A 208 1.75 -19.67 24.65
C HIS A 208 0.48 -19.68 25.49
N ILE A 209 -0.53 -18.90 25.10
CA ILE A 209 -1.90 -19.09 25.57
C ILE A 209 -2.70 -19.59 24.37
N SER A 210 -2.94 -20.90 24.36
CA SER A 210 -3.92 -21.53 23.49
C SER A 210 -5.32 -21.15 23.98
N THR A 211 -6.18 -20.70 23.07
CA THR A 211 -7.64 -20.72 23.25
C THR A 211 -8.23 -21.85 22.44
#